data_AF-A0A835W3F7-F1
#
_entry.id   AF-A0A835W3F7-F1
#
_cell.length_a   1.000
_cell.length_b   1.000
_cell.length_c   1.000
_cell.angle_alpha   90.00
_cell.angle_beta   90.00
_cell.angle_gamma   90.00
#
_symmetry.space_group_name_H-M   'P 1'
#
loop_
_entity.id
_entity.type
_entity.pdbx_description
1 polymer ?
#
loop_
_entity_poly.entity_id
_entity_poly.type
_entity_poly.pdbx_seq_one_letter_code
_entity_poly.pdbx_strand_id
1 'polypeptide(L)'
;MSSAAHGEDLGNQIFVTLRRGEEWPPRTCDVRVRYEQTVGDIKTEAAKALGVPADKMQLFWHGKELTPSYDSRTLLDMNLHTGFALQGYDLTAAPKYWPPVKMTFEGLQVQD
;
A
#
# COMPACT_ATOMS: atom_id res chain seq x y z
N MET A 1 42.68 -7.86 -2.91
CA MET A 1 41.57 -7.15 -3.57
C MET A 1 40.37 -8.07 -3.54
N SER A 2 39.39 -7.79 -2.67
CA SER A 2 38.07 -8.40 -2.76
C SER A 2 37.10 -7.23 -2.60
N SER A 3 36.50 -6.84 -3.71
CA SER A 3 35.55 -5.76 -3.81
C SER A 3 34.41 -6.00 -2.83
N ALA A 4 34.18 -5.05 -1.93
CA ALA A 4 32.90 -4.91 -1.28
C ALA A 4 31.84 -4.88 -2.41
N ALA A 5 30.98 -5.90 -2.44
CA ALA A 5 29.81 -5.90 -3.28
C ALA A 5 29.07 -4.59 -2.95
N HIS A 6 28.97 -3.74 -3.97
CA HIS A 6 28.24 -2.48 -3.87
C HIS A 6 26.86 -2.80 -3.31
N GLY A 7 26.46 -2.10 -2.25
CA GLY A 7 25.09 -2.16 -1.77
C GLY A 7 24.17 -1.83 -2.93
N GLU A 8 23.50 -2.85 -3.47
CA GLU A 8 22.50 -2.68 -4.50
C GLU A 8 21.49 -1.66 -3.98
N ASP A 9 21.21 -0.64 -4.78
CA ASP A 9 20.12 0.29 -4.51
C ASP A 9 18.82 -0.52 -4.52
N LEU A 10 18.43 -1.03 -3.34
CA LEU A 10 17.21 -1.81 -3.12
C LEU A 10 15.96 -0.94 -3.30
N GLY A 11 16.08 0.35 -3.62
CA GLY A 11 14.98 1.29 -3.70
C GLY A 11 14.43 1.71 -2.33
N ASN A 12 13.39 2.55 -2.35
CA ASN A 12 12.65 2.95 -1.16
C ASN A 12 11.84 1.78 -0.62
N GLN A 13 11.75 1.70 0.71
CA GLN A 13 10.92 0.70 1.38
C GLN A 13 9.55 1.29 1.73
N ILE A 14 8.48 0.68 1.24
CA ILE A 14 7.11 1.01 1.62
C ILE A 14 6.48 -0.20 2.30
N PHE A 15 5.84 -0.01 3.46
CA PHE A 15 5.10 -1.07 4.11
C PHE A 15 3.65 -1.09 3.64
N VAL A 16 3.12 -2.26 3.29
CA VAL A 16 1.69 -2.42 2.97
C VAL A 16 1.09 -3.35 3.99
N THR A 17 0.06 -2.88 4.71
CA THR A 17 -0.64 -3.65 5.74
C THR A 17 -2.10 -3.83 5.37
N LEU A 18 -2.58 -5.07 5.30
CA LEU A 18 -3.96 -5.43 5.00
C LEU A 18 -4.62 -6.11 6.20
N ARG A 19 -5.79 -5.60 6.57
CA ARG A 19 -6.73 -6.23 7.51
C ARG A 19 -7.76 -7.06 6.72
N ARG A 20 -8.14 -8.23 7.23
CA ARG A 20 -9.14 -9.11 6.58
C ARG A 20 -10.18 -9.54 7.60
N GLY A 21 -11.42 -9.05 7.47
CA GLY A 21 -12.50 -9.37 8.42
C GLY A 21 -12.10 -9.11 9.88
N GLU A 22 -12.19 -10.15 10.71
CA GLU A 22 -11.79 -10.13 12.13
C GLU A 22 -10.41 -10.77 12.38
N GLU A 23 -9.67 -11.10 11.33
CA GLU A 23 -8.38 -11.80 11.44
C GLU A 23 -7.33 -10.91 12.12
N TRP A 24 -6.62 -11.51 13.08
CA TRP A 24 -5.53 -10.90 13.82
C TRP A 24 -4.34 -11.88 13.91
N PRO A 25 -3.09 -11.42 13.68
CA PRO A 25 -2.69 -10.07 13.29
C PRO A 25 -3.01 -9.74 11.82
N PRO A 26 -3.03 -8.45 11.42
CA PRO A 26 -3.05 -8.07 10.02
C PRO A 26 -1.81 -8.59 9.29
N ARG A 27 -1.90 -8.74 7.98
CA ARG A 27 -0.76 -9.13 7.15
C ARG A 27 -0.02 -7.89 6.67
N THR A 28 1.29 -7.90 6.79
CA THR A 28 2.16 -6.80 6.35
C THR A 28 3.27 -7.36 5.47
N CYS A 29 3.62 -6.64 4.40
CA CYS A 29 4.82 -6.89 3.60
C CYS A 29 5.61 -5.59 3.40
N ASP A 30 6.90 -5.72 3.12
CA ASP A 30 7.68 -4.62 2.58
C ASP A 30 7.75 -4.68 1.06
N VAL A 31 7.65 -3.52 0.43
CA VAL A 31 7.72 -3.34 -1.02
C VAL A 31 8.91 -2.44 -1.32
N ARG A 32 9.71 -2.87 -2.30
CA ARG A 32 10.93 -2.19 -2.75
C ARG A 32 10.67 -1.48 -4.07
N VAL A 33 10.61 -0.15 -4.04
CA VAL A 33 10.21 0.69 -5.18
C VAL A 33 11.04 1.98 -5.29
N ARG A 34 11.28 2.44 -6.50
CA ARG A 34 11.97 3.71 -6.78
C ARG A 34 10.99 4.88 -6.79
N TYR A 35 11.49 6.11 -6.71
CA TYR A 35 10.65 7.31 -6.66
C TYR A 35 9.78 7.50 -7.91
N GLU A 36 10.23 6.99 -9.06
CA GLU A 36 9.55 7.06 -10.36
C GLU A 36 8.52 5.95 -10.55
N GLN A 37 8.51 4.94 -9.68
CA GLN A 37 7.50 3.90 -9.72
C GLN A 37 6.18 4.40 -9.13
N THR A 38 5.11 3.72 -9.49
CA THR A 38 3.74 4.16 -9.28
C THR A 38 3.06 3.45 -8.10
N VAL A 39 1.92 3.97 -7.66
CA VAL A 39 1.03 3.26 -6.72
C VAL A 39 0.58 1.91 -7.30
N GLY A 40 0.38 1.81 -8.63
CA GLY A 40 0.09 0.55 -9.30
C GLY A 40 1.23 -0.47 -9.15
N ASP A 41 2.49 -0.03 -9.19
CA ASP A 41 3.65 -0.89 -8.94
C ASP A 41 3.67 -1.37 -7.49
N ILE A 42 3.40 -0.48 -6.52
CA ILE A 42 3.28 -0.88 -5.10
C ILE A 42 2.22 -1.97 -4.92
N LYS A 43 1.02 -1.77 -5.48
CA LYS A 43 -0.08 -2.75 -5.40
C LYS A 43 0.30 -4.08 -6.06
N THR A 44 1.02 -4.04 -7.18
CA THR A 44 1.46 -5.24 -7.90
C THR A 44 2.46 -6.07 -7.10
N GLU A 45 3.47 -5.43 -6.50
CA GLU A 45 4.45 -6.14 -5.67
C GLU A 45 3.83 -6.65 -4.36
N ALA A 46 2.96 -5.84 -3.73
CA ALA A 46 2.21 -6.27 -2.56
C ALA A 46 1.30 -7.47 -2.88
N ALA A 47 0.68 -7.51 -4.07
CA ALA A 47 -0.19 -8.61 -4.47
C ALA A 47 0.57 -9.94 -4.53
N LYS A 48 1.78 -9.93 -5.07
CA LYS A 48 2.67 -11.10 -5.10
C LYS A 48 3.04 -11.56 -3.69
N ALA A 49 3.39 -10.62 -2.81
CA ALA A 49 3.84 -10.92 -1.45
C ALA A 49 2.72 -11.40 -0.52
N LEU A 50 1.52 -10.81 -0.62
CA LEU A 50 0.40 -11.07 0.28
C LEU A 50 -0.60 -12.11 -0.26
N GLY A 51 -0.52 -12.43 -1.56
CA GLY A 51 -1.47 -13.32 -2.24
C GLY A 51 -2.87 -12.73 -2.39
N VAL A 52 -2.99 -11.40 -2.33
CA VAL A 52 -4.26 -10.67 -2.48
C VAL A 52 -4.24 -9.92 -3.81
N PRO A 53 -5.21 -10.12 -4.72
CA PRO A 53 -5.26 -9.38 -5.98
C PRO A 53 -5.27 -7.86 -5.76
N ALA A 54 -4.58 -7.10 -6.62
CA ALA A 54 -4.45 -5.64 -6.49
C ALA A 54 -5.81 -4.91 -6.48
N ASP A 55 -6.79 -5.39 -7.26
CA ASP A 55 -8.17 -4.89 -7.31
C ASP A 55 -9.01 -5.27 -6.08
N LYS A 56 -8.51 -6.20 -5.26
CA LYS A 56 -9.07 -6.57 -3.95
C LYS A 56 -8.35 -5.90 -2.79
N MET A 57 -7.34 -5.07 -3.06
CA MET A 57 -6.73 -4.24 -2.03
C MET A 57 -7.39 -2.87 -1.97
N GLN A 58 -7.97 -2.55 -0.83
CA GLN A 58 -8.45 -1.20 -0.55
C GLN A 58 -7.48 -0.49 0.38
N LEU A 59 -6.52 0.23 -0.22
CA LEU A 59 -5.48 0.96 0.49
C LEU A 59 -5.92 2.39 0.80
N PHE A 60 -5.45 2.91 1.93
CA PHE A 60 -5.66 4.26 2.40
C PHE A 60 -4.32 4.96 2.65
N TRP A 61 -4.25 6.22 2.26
CA TRP A 61 -3.14 7.12 2.54
C TRP A 61 -3.68 8.42 3.14
N HIS A 62 -3.16 8.80 4.32
CA HIS A 62 -3.70 9.90 5.13
C HIS A 62 -5.24 9.83 5.31
N GLY A 63 -5.76 8.62 5.55
CA GLY A 63 -7.19 8.38 5.75
C GLY A 63 -8.04 8.44 4.48
N LYS A 64 -7.47 8.74 3.31
CA LYS A 64 -8.14 8.75 2.00
C LYS A 64 -7.89 7.46 1.25
N GLU A 65 -8.93 6.89 0.66
CA GLU A 65 -8.81 5.73 -0.21
C GLU A 65 -7.95 6.06 -1.45
N LEU A 66 -7.00 5.19 -1.76
CA LEU A 66 -6.23 5.21 -2.99
C LEU A 66 -7.04 4.56 -4.12
N THR A 67 -8.01 5.34 -4.63
CA THR A 67 -8.86 4.97 -5.77
C THR A 67 -8.03 4.70 -7.04
N PRO A 68 -8.60 4.11 -8.11
CA PRO A 68 -7.85 3.81 -9.34
C PRO A 68 -7.19 5.03 -10.01
N SER A 69 -7.65 6.26 -9.73
CA SER A 69 -7.02 7.48 -10.25
C SER A 69 -5.60 7.72 -9.69
N TYR A 70 -5.24 7.05 -8.60
CA TYR A 70 -3.92 7.10 -8.00
C TYR A 70 -2.94 6.10 -8.63
N ASP A 71 -3.39 5.10 -9.38
CA ASP A 71 -2.52 4.00 -9.84
C ASP A 71 -1.39 4.49 -10.75
N SER A 72 -1.58 5.61 -11.46
CA SER A 72 -0.55 6.24 -12.30
C SER A 72 0.31 7.29 -11.57
N ARG A 73 0.02 7.60 -10.30
CA ARG A 73 0.80 8.56 -9.50
C ARG A 73 2.08 7.89 -9.03
N THR A 74 3.21 8.59 -9.20
CA THR A 74 4.51 8.13 -8.73
C THR A 74 4.65 8.29 -7.21
N LEU A 75 5.62 7.61 -6.59
CA LEU A 75 5.98 7.87 -5.20
C LEU A 75 6.34 9.34 -4.97
N LEU A 76 7.02 9.96 -5.94
CA LEU A 76 7.36 11.38 -5.90
C LEU A 76 6.10 12.27 -5.96
N ASP A 77 5.14 11.98 -6.85
CA ASP A 77 3.87 12.73 -6.92
C ASP A 77 3.09 12.65 -5.60
N MET A 78 3.26 11.54 -4.89
CA MET A 78 2.58 11.25 -3.63
C MET A 78 3.39 11.63 -2.39
N ASN A 79 4.62 12.14 -2.53
CA ASN A 79 5.53 12.36 -1.40
C ASN A 79 5.64 11.12 -0.46
N LEU A 80 5.63 9.91 -1.05
CA LEU A 80 5.84 8.66 -0.32
C LEU A 80 7.34 8.39 -0.22
N HIS A 81 7.87 8.46 0.99
CA HIS A 81 9.30 8.21 1.27
C HIS A 81 9.54 6.85 1.89
N THR A 82 10.80 6.42 1.90
CA THR A 82 11.20 5.19 2.59
C THR A 82 10.72 5.18 4.05
N GLY A 83 10.20 4.04 4.50
CA GLY A 83 9.62 3.85 5.83
C GLY A 83 8.14 4.22 5.94
N PHE A 84 7.51 4.81 4.92
CA PHE A 84 6.07 5.05 4.94
C PHE A 84 5.27 3.74 4.89
N ALA A 85 4.05 3.81 5.42
CA ALA A 85 3.11 2.69 5.42
C ALA A 85 1.80 3.07 4.73
N LEU A 86 1.32 2.18 3.88
CA LEU A 86 -0.06 2.15 3.39
C LEU A 86 -0.83 1.11 4.18
N GLN A 87 -2.00 1.49 4.67
CA GLN A 87 -2.88 0.60 5.42
C GLN A 87 -4.17 0.39 4.65
N GLY A 88 -4.75 -0.79 4.77
CA GLY A 88 -5.95 -1.09 4.03
C GLY A 88 -6.63 -2.38 4.42
N TYR A 89 -7.53 -2.80 3.53
CA TYR A 89 -8.34 -3.98 3.70
C TYR A 89 -8.18 -4.92 2.52
N ASP A 90 -8.12 -6.21 2.82
CA ASP A 90 -8.27 -7.28 1.85
C ASP A 90 -9.78 -7.53 1.64
N LEU A 91 -10.28 -7.14 0.47
CA LEU A 91 -11.68 -7.26 0.07
C LEU A 91 -12.06 -8.66 -0.43
N THR A 92 -11.19 -9.67 -0.29
CA THR A 92 -11.60 -11.08 -0.47
C THR A 92 -12.53 -11.57 0.64
N ALA A 93 -12.62 -10.81 1.75
CA ALA A 93 -13.64 -10.94 2.78
C ALA A 93 -14.34 -9.59 2.98
N ALA A 94 -15.54 -9.60 3.57
CA ALA A 94 -16.23 -8.36 3.92
C ALA A 94 -15.35 -7.53 4.90
N PRO A 95 -15.04 -6.26 4.58
CA PRO A 95 -14.18 -5.45 5.42
C PRO A 95 -14.90 -5.03 6.71
N LYS A 96 -14.17 -5.07 7.83
CA LYS A 96 -14.60 -4.51 9.11
C LYS A 96 -13.85 -3.20 9.34
N TYR A 97 -14.42 -2.09 8.86
CA TYR A 97 -13.77 -0.79 8.97
C TYR A 97 -13.67 -0.33 10.42
N TRP A 98 -12.44 -0.04 10.85
CA TRP A 98 -12.18 0.62 12.11
C TRP A 98 -10.88 1.47 12.03
N PRO A 99 -10.95 2.81 12.15
CA PRO A 99 -12.16 3.61 12.38
C PRO A 99 -13.19 3.50 11.24
N PRO A 100 -14.46 3.91 11.48
CA PRO A 100 -15.48 3.93 10.43
C PRO A 100 -15.04 4.77 9.24
N VAL A 101 -15.55 4.43 8.05
CA VAL A 101 -15.32 5.19 6.81
C VAL A 101 -16.62 5.81 6.32
N LYS A 102 -16.54 6.94 5.62
CA LYS A 102 -17.64 7.54 4.86
C LYS A 102 -17.31 7.55 3.38
N MET A 103 -18.32 7.33 2.54
CA MET A 103 -18.21 7.59 1.12
C MET A 103 -18.25 9.09 0.85
N THR A 104 -17.32 9.57 0.03
CA THR A 104 -17.24 10.96 -0.45
C THR A 104 -17.12 10.98 -1.97
N PHE A 105 -17.12 12.17 -2.59
CA PHE A 105 -16.89 12.29 -4.02
C PHE A 105 -15.45 11.89 -4.43
N GLU A 106 -14.50 11.86 -3.50
CA GLU A 106 -13.10 11.45 -3.73
C GLU A 106 -12.85 9.95 -3.44
N GLY A 107 -13.88 9.20 -3.00
CA GLY A 107 -13.77 7.83 -2.51
C GLY A 107 -14.05 7.71 -1.01
N LEU A 108 -13.69 6.59 -0.39
CA LEU A 108 -13.84 6.39 1.05
C LEU A 108 -12.84 7.24 1.84
N GLN A 109 -13.34 7.84 2.92
CA GLN A 109 -12.55 8.64 3.87
C GLN A 109 -12.75 8.06 5.27
N VAL A 110 -11.65 7.79 5.98
CA VAL A 110 -11.65 7.42 7.40
C VAL A 110 -12.22 8.60 8.21
N GLN A 111 -13.13 8.29 9.13
CA GLN A 111 -13.70 9.25 10.08
C GLN A 111 -12.81 9.31 11.33
N ASP A 112 -12.59 10.53 11.81
CA ASP A 112 -11.96 10.80 13.12
C ASP A 112 -12.96 10.58 14.27
#